data_AF-A0A949HX88-F1
#
_entry.id   AF-A0A949HX88-F1
#
_cell.length_a   1.000
_cell.length_b   1.000
_cell.length_c   1.000
_cell.angle_alpha   90.00
_cell.angle_beta   90.00
_cell.angle_gamma   90.00
#
_symmetry.space_group_name_H-M   'P 1'
#
loop_
_entity.id
_entity.type
_entity.pdbx_description
1 polymer ?
#
loop_
_entity_poly.entity_id
_entity_poly.type
_entity_poly.pdbx_seq_one_letter_code
_entity_poly.pdbx_strand_id
1 'polypeptide(L)'
;MKLLFSEQNSDYEHYQFPYAVWAVPEEGETPADIFNAGFLPSSRQLDRFYLCRQVRVNLAAFIASSENRRILRKGKGIRVELLPRPQYDYTPERRQFFKTYADIKFGKDVMT
;
A
#
# COMPACT_ATOMS: atom_id res chain seq x y z
N MET A 1 -15.88 -9.14 -13.02
CA MET A 1 -15.75 -7.99 -12.12
C MET A 1 -16.50 -6.88 -12.78
N LYS A 2 -17.31 -6.15 -12.02
CA LYS A 2 -18.03 -5.01 -12.59
C LYS A 2 -17.12 -3.78 -12.58
N LEU A 3 -16.94 -3.17 -13.74
CA LEU A 3 -16.18 -1.93 -13.88
C LEU A 3 -17.07 -0.70 -13.70
N LEU A 4 -16.54 0.32 -13.02
CA LEU A 4 -17.18 1.62 -12.87
C LEU A 4 -16.17 2.70 -13.25
N PHE A 5 -16.55 3.57 -14.17
CA PHE A 5 -15.74 4.73 -14.55
C PHE A 5 -16.18 5.92 -13.71
N SER A 6 -15.23 6.51 -13.00
CA SER A 6 -15.52 7.70 -12.21
C SER A 6 -15.85 8.87 -13.16
N GLU A 7 -16.97 9.55 -12.95
CA GLU A 7 -17.35 10.75 -13.72
C GLU A 7 -17.51 11.99 -12.82
N GLN A 8 -17.20 11.84 -11.53
CA GLN A 8 -17.35 12.87 -10.50
C GLN A 8 -16.12 13.78 -10.41
N ASN A 9 -16.31 14.97 -9.81
CA ASN A 9 -15.21 15.85 -9.43
C ASN A 9 -14.29 15.19 -8.37
N SER A 10 -13.07 15.71 -8.25
CA SER A 10 -12.13 15.23 -7.24
C SER A 10 -12.68 15.44 -5.84
N ASP A 11 -12.70 14.36 -5.06
CA ASP A 11 -13.05 14.31 -3.65
C ASP A 11 -11.82 13.86 -2.86
N TYR A 12 -11.10 14.81 -2.28
CA TYR A 12 -9.87 14.54 -1.53
C TYR A 12 -10.14 13.95 -0.14
N GLU A 13 -11.33 14.20 0.42
CA GLU A 13 -11.72 13.67 1.72
C GLU A 13 -11.90 12.15 1.65
N HIS A 14 -12.53 11.68 0.58
CA HIS A 14 -12.76 10.25 0.34
C HIS A 14 -11.77 9.61 -0.64
N TYR A 15 -10.76 10.38 -1.08
CA TYR A 15 -9.73 9.96 -2.03
C TYR A 15 -10.29 9.39 -3.35
N GLN A 16 -11.29 10.06 -3.92
CA GLN A 16 -11.93 9.69 -5.18
C GLN A 16 -11.63 10.72 -6.26
N PHE A 17 -11.36 10.24 -7.48
CA PHE A 17 -10.92 11.11 -8.58
C PHE A 17 -11.69 10.81 -9.87
N PRO A 18 -11.92 11.80 -10.74
CA PRO A 18 -12.64 11.65 -12.02
C PRO A 18 -12.00 10.64 -12.97
N TYR A 19 -10.74 10.34 -12.78
CA TYR A 19 -9.99 9.49 -13.69
C TYR A 19 -9.97 8.02 -13.25
N ALA A 20 -10.49 7.72 -12.06
CA ALA A 20 -10.39 6.39 -11.48
C ALA A 20 -11.26 5.38 -12.24
N VAL A 21 -10.69 4.22 -12.55
CA VAL A 21 -11.45 3.05 -13.00
C VAL A 21 -11.55 2.13 -11.80
N TRP A 22 -12.76 1.85 -11.35
CA TRP A 22 -13.02 0.99 -10.22
C TRP A 22 -13.42 -0.41 -10.69
N ALA A 23 -13.16 -1.40 -9.84
CA ALA A 23 -13.65 -2.76 -9.98
C ALA A 23 -14.35 -3.19 -8.70
N VAL A 24 -15.54 -3.78 -8.85
CA VAL A 24 -16.28 -4.46 -7.79
C VAL A 24 -16.28 -5.95 -8.13
N PRO A 25 -15.85 -6.84 -7.22
CA PRO A 25 -15.91 -8.29 -7.44
C PRO A 25 -17.33 -8.74 -7.76
N GLU A 26 -17.47 -9.65 -8.73
CA GLU A 26 -18.71 -10.37 -8.98
C GLU A 26 -18.68 -11.77 -8.34
N GLU A 27 -19.83 -12.44 -8.31
CA GLU A 27 -19.93 -13.78 -7.75
C GLU A 27 -18.95 -14.74 -8.46
N GLY A 28 -18.21 -15.53 -7.67
CA GLY A 28 -17.22 -16.48 -8.16
C GLY A 28 -15.84 -15.89 -8.43
N GLU A 29 -15.67 -14.57 -8.40
CA GLU A 29 -14.35 -13.95 -8.53
C GLU A 29 -13.63 -13.83 -7.19
N THR A 30 -12.33 -14.04 -7.21
CA THR A 30 -11.48 -13.87 -6.04
C THR A 30 -10.72 -12.54 -6.09
N PRO A 31 -10.29 -11.99 -4.93
CA PRO A 31 -9.37 -10.86 -4.91
C PRO A 31 -8.09 -11.10 -5.74
N ALA A 32 -7.60 -12.35 -5.81
CA ALA A 32 -6.41 -12.70 -6.58
C ALA A 32 -6.60 -12.46 -8.09
N ASP A 33 -7.78 -12.77 -8.63
CA ASP A 33 -8.11 -12.52 -10.04
C ASP A 33 -8.06 -11.03 -10.37
N ILE A 34 -8.61 -10.22 -9.46
CA ILE A 34 -8.67 -8.76 -9.57
C ILE A 34 -7.26 -8.15 -9.45
N PHE A 35 -6.43 -8.65 -8.54
CA PHE A 35 -5.01 -8.28 -8.47
C PHE A 35 -4.28 -8.63 -9.77
N ASN A 36 -4.48 -9.81 -10.33
CA ASN A 36 -3.85 -10.22 -11.58
C ASN A 36 -4.23 -9.27 -12.72
N ALA A 37 -5.49 -8.83 -12.77
CA ALA A 37 -6.01 -7.86 -13.74
C ALA A 37 -5.48 -6.42 -13.57
N GLY A 38 -4.68 -6.13 -12.54
CA GLY A 38 -4.04 -4.81 -12.37
C GLY A 38 -4.72 -3.88 -11.38
N PHE A 39 -5.72 -4.37 -10.66
CA PHE A 39 -6.43 -3.58 -9.67
C PHE A 39 -5.80 -3.73 -8.28
N LEU A 40 -5.88 -2.67 -7.47
CA LEU A 40 -5.45 -2.64 -6.07
C LEU A 40 -6.64 -2.34 -5.16
N PRO A 41 -6.63 -2.80 -3.90
CA PRO A 41 -7.78 -2.66 -3.01
C PRO A 41 -7.92 -1.22 -2.57
N SER A 42 -9.16 -0.73 -2.58
CA SER A 42 -9.54 0.59 -2.05
C SER A 42 -10.35 0.50 -0.76
N SER A 43 -10.59 -0.71 -0.27
CA SER A 43 -11.32 -1.01 0.96
C SER A 43 -10.63 -2.16 1.70
N ARG A 44 -10.90 -2.27 3.01
CA ARG A 44 -10.36 -3.37 3.84
C ARG A 44 -11.09 -4.69 3.58
N GLN A 45 -12.33 -4.61 3.13
CA GLN A 45 -13.23 -5.73 2.87
C GLN A 45 -12.93 -6.43 1.55
N LEU A 46 -12.05 -5.87 0.71
CA LEU A 46 -11.72 -6.39 -0.62
C LEU A 46 -12.98 -6.50 -1.51
N ASP A 47 -13.93 -5.59 -1.32
CA ASP A 47 -15.17 -5.45 -2.10
C ASP A 47 -15.08 -4.33 -3.14
N ARG A 48 -14.02 -3.53 -3.12
CA ARG A 48 -13.81 -2.42 -4.05
C ARG A 48 -12.34 -2.22 -4.35
N PHE A 49 -12.01 -2.13 -5.62
CA PHE A 49 -10.65 -1.96 -6.12
C PHE A 49 -10.57 -0.80 -7.12
N TYR A 50 -9.36 -0.28 -7.31
CA TYR A 50 -9.06 0.74 -8.33
C TYR A 50 -7.94 0.25 -9.25
N LEU A 51 -8.01 0.62 -10.53
CA LEU A 51 -7.00 0.23 -11.51
C LEU A 51 -5.67 0.92 -11.16
N CYS A 52 -4.63 0.13 -10.98
CA CYS A 52 -3.30 0.62 -10.68
C CYS A 52 -2.73 1.39 -11.88
N ARG A 53 -2.13 2.55 -11.61
CA ARG A 53 -1.50 3.40 -12.64
C ARG A 53 0.02 3.33 -12.65
N GLN A 54 0.62 2.59 -11.71
CA GLN A 54 2.07 2.47 -11.59
C GLN A 54 2.60 1.25 -12.33
N VAL A 55 3.89 1.26 -12.62
CA VAL A 55 4.58 0.12 -13.22
C VAL A 55 4.46 -1.09 -12.28
N ARG A 56 3.99 -2.22 -12.83
CA ARG A 56 3.90 -3.49 -12.12
C ARG A 56 5.11 -4.34 -12.45
N VAL A 57 5.70 -4.97 -11.43
CA VAL A 57 6.79 -5.93 -11.59
C VAL A 57 6.22 -7.33 -11.42
N ASN A 58 6.36 -8.18 -12.45
CA ASN A 58 6.04 -9.59 -12.32
C ASN A 58 7.11 -10.27 -11.46
N LEU A 59 6.78 -10.51 -10.19
CA LEU A 59 7.71 -11.11 -9.23
C LEU A 59 8.11 -12.54 -9.59
N ALA A 60 7.23 -13.31 -10.25
CA ALA A 60 7.55 -14.67 -10.68
C ALA A 60 8.65 -14.71 -11.76
N ALA A 61 8.80 -13.62 -12.52
CA ALA A 61 9.83 -13.45 -13.54
C ALA A 61 10.95 -12.48 -13.12
N PHE A 62 10.92 -11.98 -11.88
CA PHE A 62 11.84 -10.95 -11.43
C PHE A 62 13.24 -11.52 -11.18
N ILE A 63 14.23 -10.99 -11.88
CA ILE A 63 15.65 -11.28 -11.66
C ILE A 63 16.32 -9.98 -11.19
N ALA A 64 16.91 -10.01 -10.00
CA ALA A 64 17.55 -8.84 -9.43
C ALA A 64 18.71 -8.36 -10.30
N SER A 65 18.68 -7.10 -10.73
CA SER A 65 19.80 -6.43 -11.42
C SER A 65 21.00 -6.20 -10.48
N SER A 66 22.12 -5.74 -11.04
CA SER A 66 23.28 -5.28 -10.25
C SER A 66 22.89 -4.21 -9.23
N GLU A 67 22.06 -3.25 -9.64
CA GLU A 67 21.55 -2.20 -8.75
C GLU A 67 20.61 -2.75 -7.69
N ASN A 68 19.69 -3.66 -8.03
CA ASN A 68 18.84 -4.29 -7.01
C ASN A 68 19.68 -5.01 -5.97
N ARG A 69 20.70 -5.77 -6.38
CA ARG A 69 21.62 -6.45 -5.46
C ARG A 69 22.39 -5.45 -4.58
N ARG A 70 22.81 -4.30 -5.13
CA ARG A 70 23.47 -3.24 -4.36
C ARG A 70 22.56 -2.68 -3.27
N ILE A 71 21.30 -2.41 -3.59
CA ILE A 71 20.31 -1.92 -2.63
C ILE A 71 20.02 -2.98 -1.55
N LEU A 72 19.80 -4.24 -1.93
CA LEU A 72 19.57 -5.33 -0.97
C LEU A 72 20.73 -5.50 0.02
N ARG A 73 21.99 -5.33 -0.42
CA ARG A 73 23.14 -5.36 0.50
C ARG A 73 23.12 -4.24 1.53
N LYS A 74 22.62 -3.04 1.18
CA LYS A 74 22.50 -1.92 2.14
C LYS A 74 21.48 -2.22 3.24
N GLY A 75 20.46 -3.03 2.94
CA GLY A 75 19.48 -3.49 3.90
C GLY A 75 19.88 -4.75 4.68
N LYS A 76 21.11 -5.26 4.51
CA LYS A 76 21.56 -6.47 5.21
C LYS A 76 21.46 -6.27 6.72
N GLY A 77 20.79 -7.21 7.39
CA GLY A 77 20.55 -7.15 8.84
C GLY A 77 19.22 -6.51 9.25
N ILE A 78 18.45 -5.96 8.30
CA ILE A 78 17.08 -5.53 8.54
C ILE A 78 16.17 -6.75 8.42
N ARG A 79 15.36 -7.01 9.45
CA ARG A 79 14.29 -8.01 9.46
C ARG A 79 12.95 -7.30 9.45
N VAL A 80 12.00 -7.89 8.74
CA VAL A 80 10.58 -7.51 8.80
C VAL A 80 9.79 -8.73 9.25
N GLU A 81 8.83 -8.51 10.12
CA GLU A 81 7.94 -9.55 10.64
C GLU A 81 6.53 -8.99 10.77
N LEU A 82 5.54 -9.81 10.42
CA LEU A 82 4.14 -9.48 10.66
C LEU A 82 3.77 -9.97 12.06
N LEU A 83 3.54 -9.03 12.96
CA LEU A 83 3.15 -9.33 14.34
C LEU A 83 1.66 -8.97 14.55
N PRO A 84 0.88 -9.83 15.22
CA PRO A 84 -0.40 -9.42 15.79
C PRO A 84 -0.22 -8.17 16.65
N ARG A 85 -1.16 -7.23 16.56
CA ARG A 85 -1.09 -5.96 17.31
C ARG A 85 -0.79 -6.14 18.81
N PRO A 86 -1.38 -7.12 19.54
CA PRO A 86 -1.07 -7.33 20.96
C PRO A 86 0.37 -7.78 21.25
N GLN A 87 1.08 -8.32 20.27
CA GLN A 87 2.46 -8.78 20.40
C GLN A 87 3.48 -7.68 20.07
N TYR A 88 3.02 -6.57 19.49
CA TYR A 88 3.89 -5.44 19.23
C TYR A 88 4.13 -4.66 20.52
N ASP A 89 5.35 -4.76 21.03
CA ASP A 89 5.80 -4.04 22.22
C ASP A 89 5.84 -2.52 21.93
N TYR A 90 4.76 -1.84 22.32
CA TYR A 90 4.54 -0.41 22.11
C TYR A 90 4.63 0.35 23.42
N THR A 91 5.87 0.61 23.86
CA THR A 91 6.14 1.36 25.09
C THR A 91 6.14 2.88 24.86
N PRO A 92 5.95 3.69 25.91
CA PRO A 92 6.10 5.14 25.86
C PRO A 92 7.45 5.60 25.28
N GLU A 93 8.54 4.89 25.61
CA GLU A 93 9.90 5.22 25.15
C GLU A 93 10.04 5.01 23.64
N ARG A 94 9.51 3.90 23.11
CA ARG A 94 9.49 3.64 21.66
C ARG A 94 8.64 4.66 20.92
N ARG A 95 7.46 4.99 21.47
CA ARG A 95 6.61 6.06 20.93
C ARG A 95 7.37 7.38 20.87
N GLN A 96 8.07 7.76 21.95
CA GLN A 96 8.82 9.00 22.00
C GLN A 96 9.98 9.00 20.99
N PHE A 97 10.71 7.89 20.86
CA PHE A 97 11.76 7.74 19.86
C PHE A 97 11.24 7.96 18.43
N PHE A 98 10.13 7.31 18.07
CA PHE A 98 9.51 7.48 16.74
C PHE A 98 8.99 8.91 16.55
N LYS A 99 8.34 9.50 17.56
CA LYS A 99 7.84 10.89 17.48
C LYS A 99 8.99 11.88 17.30
N THR A 100 10.09 11.74 18.03
CA THR A 100 11.27 12.61 17.90
C THR A 100 11.84 12.56 16.48
N TYR A 101 11.95 11.39 15.88
CA TYR A 101 12.36 11.27 14.47
C TYR A 101 11.37 11.98 13.54
N ALA A 102 10.06 11.77 13.72
CA ALA A 102 9.03 12.39 12.89
C ALA A 102 9.04 13.93 13.02
N ASP A 103 9.14 14.45 14.24
CA ASP A 103 9.21 15.89 14.53
C ASP A 103 10.43 16.54 13.85
N ILE A 104 11.59 15.87 13.86
CA ILE A 104 12.81 16.36 13.18
C ILE A 104 12.63 16.32 11.65
N LYS A 105 12.05 15.23 11.12
CA LYS A 105 12.03 14.98 9.68
C LYS A 105 10.92 15.72 8.95
N PHE A 106 9.75 15.83 9.57
CA PHE A 106 8.53 16.35 8.95
C PHE A 106 8.04 17.65 9.60
N GLY A 107 8.59 18.03 10.75
CA GLY A 107 8.14 19.17 11.54
C GLY A 107 7.27 18.73 12.72
N LYS A 108 7.29 19.53 13.79
CA LYS A 108 6.48 19.25 14.99
C LYS A 108 4.99 19.26 14.63
N ASP A 109 4.29 18.24 15.12
CA ASP A 109 2.83 18.11 15.08
C ASP A 109 2.22 18.03 13.66
N VAL A 110 3.04 17.69 12.65
CA VAL A 110 2.56 17.39 11.29
C VAL A 110 1.95 15.98 11.21
N MET A 111 2.47 15.05 11.99
CA MET A 111 1.97 13.67 12.09
C MET A 111 1.34 13.49 13.47
N THR A 112 0.05 13.79 13.58
CA THR A 112 -0.74 13.73 14.83
C THR A 112 -1.27 12.34 15.15
#